data_AF-A0A6N1YBC5-F1
#
_entry.id   AF-A0A6N1YBC5-F1
#
_cell.length_a   1.000
_cell.length_b   1.000
_cell.length_c   1.000
_cell.angle_alpha   90.00
_cell.angle_beta   90.00
_cell.angle_gamma   90.00
#
_symmetry.space_group_name_H-M   'P 1'
#
loop_
_entity.id
_entity.type
_entity.pdbx_description
1 polymer ?
#
loop_
_entity_poly.entity_id
_entity_poly.type
_entity_poly.pdbx_seq_one_letter_code
_entity_poly.pdbx_strand_id
1 'polypeptide(L)'
;MSIQKEIILRYKSSGHVRFQIPERLCSPEIATFVSDAISQIDGVYQVNLYRNKKKLAIRFTNETLSFKDLTQQLLTLFADLENKNFFVAKASPTKTAFIKNIFSDWQGARWAKGKYTETKETAQAIGILAKLGLKKKPEILINPEKTLINFFNDVLILFLIKTHWKLITKKWLLEPLKYRYQWLTVFYLMYLFIRSKNKNK
;
A
#
# COMPACT_ATOMS: atom_id res chain seq x y z
N MET A 1 12.59 -21.57 15.84
CA MET A 1 11.18 -21.50 15.41
C MET A 1 11.13 -21.93 13.95
N SER A 2 10.20 -22.81 13.56
CA SER A 2 10.06 -23.26 12.16
C SER A 2 9.54 -22.10 11.30
N ILE A 3 10.15 -21.89 10.14
CA ILE A 3 9.89 -20.77 9.22
C ILE A 3 8.46 -20.84 8.70
N GLN A 4 7.88 -22.04 8.63
CA GLN A 4 6.46 -22.25 8.31
C GLN A 4 5.50 -21.46 9.21
N LYS A 5 5.81 -21.31 10.50
CA LYS A 5 4.96 -20.57 11.45
C LYS A 5 5.05 -19.04 11.29
N GLU A 6 6.08 -18.55 10.59
CA GLU A 6 6.30 -17.13 10.33
C GLU A 6 5.65 -16.67 9.00
N ILE A 7 5.17 -17.60 8.17
CA ILE A 7 4.46 -17.29 6.92
C ILE A 7 2.99 -17.01 7.23
N ILE A 8 2.58 -15.76 7.03
CA ILE A 8 1.23 -15.29 7.39
C ILE A 8 0.41 -15.04 6.12
N LEU A 9 -0.76 -15.67 6.01
CA LEU A 9 -1.72 -15.36 4.95
C LEU A 9 -2.28 -13.94 5.15
N ARG A 10 -2.06 -13.06 4.17
CA ARG A 10 -2.53 -11.66 4.22
C ARG A 10 -3.78 -11.41 3.40
N TYR A 11 -3.96 -12.15 2.30
CA TYR A 11 -5.09 -11.97 1.40
C TYR A 11 -5.37 -13.24 0.60
N LYS A 12 -6.65 -13.56 0.43
CA LYS A 12 -7.13 -14.71 -0.34
C LYS A 12 -8.30 -14.26 -1.23
N SER A 13 -8.21 -14.57 -2.52
CA SER A 13 -9.26 -14.40 -3.52
C SER A 13 -9.27 -15.61 -4.45
N SER A 14 -10.32 -15.76 -5.26
CA SER A 14 -10.35 -16.76 -6.33
C SER A 14 -9.12 -16.60 -7.25
N GLY A 15 -8.30 -17.64 -7.35
CA GLY A 15 -7.11 -17.67 -8.21
C GLY A 15 -5.94 -16.76 -7.81
N HIS A 16 -5.96 -16.17 -6.62
CA HIS A 16 -4.85 -15.33 -6.17
C HIS A 16 -4.74 -15.28 -4.64
N VAL A 17 -3.51 -15.43 -4.16
CA VAL A 17 -3.18 -15.48 -2.74
C VAL A 17 -1.94 -14.62 -2.46
N ARG A 18 -1.93 -13.95 -1.31
CA ARG A 18 -0.78 -13.18 -0.82
C ARG A 18 -0.38 -13.63 0.57
N PHE A 19 0.90 -13.95 0.71
CA PHE A 19 1.54 -14.26 1.97
C PHE A 19 2.54 -13.17 2.35
N GLN A 20 2.69 -12.97 3.65
CA GLN A 20 3.85 -12.31 4.22
C GLN A 20 4.89 -13.37 4.57
N ILE A 21 6.13 -13.14 4.15
CA ILE A 21 7.25 -14.07 4.34
C ILE A 21 8.30 -13.45 5.27
N PRO A 22 9.00 -14.26 6.07
CA PRO A 22 10.09 -13.79 6.91
C PRO A 22 11.32 -13.36 6.11
N GLU A 23 12.19 -12.59 6.76
CA GLU A 23 13.41 -12.04 6.14
C GLU A 23 14.41 -13.10 5.69
N ARG A 24 14.39 -14.27 6.35
CA ARG A 24 15.22 -15.43 6.02
C ARG A 24 14.96 -15.98 4.61
N LEU A 25 13.74 -15.78 4.11
CA LEU A 25 13.31 -16.15 2.75
C LEU A 25 13.57 -15.05 1.70
N CYS A 26 14.06 -13.88 2.14
CA CYS A 26 14.26 -12.71 1.26
C CYS A 26 15.70 -12.62 0.69
N SER A 27 16.60 -13.55 1.03
CA SER A 27 17.92 -13.60 0.39
C SER A 27 17.77 -13.89 -1.12
N PRO A 28 18.63 -13.33 -1.98
CA PRO A 28 18.43 -13.34 -3.42
C PRO A 28 18.41 -14.75 -4.02
N GLU A 29 19.29 -15.63 -3.55
CA GLU A 29 19.39 -17.03 -4.00
C GLU A 29 18.16 -17.83 -3.60
N ILE A 30 17.76 -17.75 -2.32
CA ILE A 30 16.61 -18.47 -1.78
C ILE A 30 15.32 -17.96 -2.42
N ALA A 31 15.17 -16.65 -2.59
CA ALA A 31 13.97 -16.07 -3.19
C ALA A 31 13.76 -16.52 -4.64
N THR A 32 14.85 -16.63 -5.42
CA THR A 32 14.79 -17.09 -6.80
C THR A 32 14.42 -18.58 -6.85
N PHE A 33 15.13 -19.40 -6.07
CA PHE A 33 14.85 -20.84 -5.96
C PHE A 33 13.41 -21.12 -5.52
N VAL A 34 12.91 -20.43 -4.50
CA VAL A 34 11.54 -20.59 -4.01
C VAL A 34 10.53 -20.13 -5.06
N SER A 35 10.80 -19.04 -5.78
CA SER A 35 9.92 -18.58 -6.86
C SER A 35 9.84 -19.60 -8.00
N ASP A 36 10.98 -20.18 -8.39
CA ASP A 36 11.05 -21.18 -9.45
C ASP A 36 10.36 -22.48 -9.04
N ALA A 37 10.60 -22.95 -7.82
CA ALA A 37 9.96 -24.15 -7.27
C ALA A 37 8.43 -24.01 -7.19
N ILE A 38 7.91 -22.84 -6.79
CA ILE A 38 6.46 -22.60 -6.74
C ILE A 38 5.88 -22.46 -8.16
N SER A 39 6.66 -21.95 -9.12
CA SER A 39 6.21 -21.82 -10.51
C SER A 39 6.11 -23.16 -11.24
N GLN A 40 6.76 -24.22 -10.73
CA GLN A 40 6.67 -25.58 -11.25
C GLN A 40 5.40 -26.32 -10.80
N ILE A 41 4.62 -25.75 -9.89
CA ILE A 41 3.36 -26.34 -9.44
C ILE A 41 2.32 -26.24 -10.55
N ASP A 42 1.77 -27.39 -10.96
CA ASP A 42 0.71 -27.45 -11.97
C ASP A 42 -0.51 -26.60 -11.56
N GLY A 43 -0.87 -25.65 -12.42
CA GLY A 43 -1.97 -24.70 -12.18
C GLY A 43 -1.54 -23.36 -11.57
N VAL A 44 -0.27 -23.20 -11.18
CA VAL A 44 0.31 -21.88 -10.87
C VAL A 44 0.85 -21.27 -12.17
N TYR A 45 0.42 -20.05 -12.49
CA TYR A 45 0.88 -19.36 -13.70
C TYR A 45 1.70 -18.10 -13.41
N GLN A 46 1.68 -17.60 -12.17
CA GLN A 46 2.49 -16.46 -11.78
C GLN A 46 2.87 -16.48 -10.31
N VAL A 47 4.16 -16.30 -10.04
CA VAL A 47 4.72 -16.13 -8.70
C VAL A 47 5.52 -14.83 -8.66
N ASN A 48 5.27 -14.00 -7.64
CA ASN A 48 5.98 -12.75 -7.43
C ASN A 48 6.44 -12.66 -5.98
N LEU A 49 7.76 -12.72 -5.75
CA LEU A 49 8.38 -12.57 -4.44
C LEU A 49 9.06 -11.19 -4.33
N TYR A 50 8.47 -10.31 -3.52
CA TYR A 50 8.96 -8.97 -3.23
C TYR A 50 9.87 -8.99 -2.00
N ARG A 51 11.17 -9.20 -2.22
CA ARG A 51 12.22 -9.24 -1.17
C ARG A 51 12.18 -8.03 -0.24
N ASN A 52 12.10 -6.82 -0.81
CA ASN A 52 12.09 -5.55 -0.05
C ASN A 52 10.81 -5.35 0.77
N LYS A 53 9.71 -6.00 0.39
CA LYS A 53 8.39 -5.85 1.03
C LYS A 53 7.97 -7.09 1.82
N LYS A 54 8.85 -8.10 1.93
CA LYS A 54 8.58 -9.36 2.64
C LYS A 54 7.24 -9.98 2.21
N LYS A 55 6.94 -9.94 0.91
CA LYS A 55 5.63 -10.28 0.35
C LYS A 55 5.78 -11.30 -0.77
N LEU A 56 4.97 -12.36 -0.71
CA LEU A 56 4.82 -13.36 -1.76
C LEU A 56 3.40 -13.29 -2.32
N ALA A 57 3.26 -13.19 -3.63
CA ALA A 57 1.98 -13.23 -4.32
C ALA A 57 1.98 -14.35 -5.34
N ILE A 58 0.97 -15.22 -5.26
CA ILE A 58 0.82 -16.38 -6.13
C ILE A 58 -0.52 -16.23 -6.85
N ARG A 59 -0.52 -16.47 -8.16
CA ARG A 59 -1.73 -16.58 -8.97
C ARG A 59 -1.81 -17.97 -9.57
N PHE A 60 -3.00 -18.55 -9.46
CA PHE A 60 -3.26 -19.93 -9.87
C PHE A 60 -4.66 -20.04 -10.46
N THR A 61 -4.90 -21.11 -11.21
CA THR A 61 -6.20 -21.42 -11.80
C THR A 61 -6.98 -22.31 -10.84
N ASN A 62 -8.13 -21.82 -10.35
CA ASN A 62 -8.95 -22.55 -9.37
C ASN A 62 -9.51 -23.88 -9.89
N GLU A 63 -9.66 -24.02 -11.22
CA GLU A 63 -10.23 -25.21 -11.86
C GLU A 63 -9.29 -26.42 -11.78
N THR A 64 -7.98 -26.17 -11.81
CA THR A 64 -6.94 -27.20 -11.82
C THR A 64 -6.30 -27.41 -10.46
N LEU A 65 -6.27 -26.37 -9.61
CA LEU A 65 -5.58 -26.41 -8.33
C LEU A 65 -6.44 -25.74 -7.23
N SER A 66 -6.84 -26.53 -6.24
CA SER A 66 -7.53 -26.01 -5.05
C SER A 66 -6.56 -25.26 -4.14
N PHE A 67 -7.08 -24.26 -3.43
CA PHE A 67 -6.31 -23.55 -2.41
C PHE A 67 -5.74 -24.49 -1.33
N LYS A 68 -6.49 -25.53 -0.94
CA LYS A 68 -6.04 -26.50 0.07
C LYS A 68 -4.80 -27.25 -0.42
N ASP A 69 -4.85 -27.72 -1.66
CA ASP A 69 -3.76 -28.48 -2.28
C ASP A 69 -2.53 -27.58 -2.49
N LEU A 70 -2.73 -26.34 -2.95
CA LEU A 70 -1.67 -25.32 -3.02
C LEU A 70 -0.98 -25.14 -1.67
N THR A 71 -1.75 -24.98 -0.58
CA THR A 71 -1.16 -24.78 0.75
C THR A 71 -0.41 -26.01 1.26
N GLN A 72 -0.88 -27.22 0.96
CA GLN A 72 -0.18 -28.45 1.33
C GLN A 72 1.13 -28.61 0.56
N GLN A 73 1.14 -28.30 -0.74
CA GLN A 73 2.34 -28.30 -1.56
C GLN A 73 3.34 -27.23 -1.12
N LEU A 74 2.88 -26.03 -0.76
CA LEU A 74 3.78 -25.02 -0.19
C LEU A 74 4.39 -25.47 1.13
N LEU A 75 3.59 -26.05 2.03
CA LEU A 75 4.09 -26.52 3.33
C LEU A 75 5.13 -27.64 3.17
N THR A 76 4.90 -28.59 2.27
CA THR A 76 5.86 -29.65 1.95
C THR A 76 7.14 -29.09 1.34
N LEU A 77 7.05 -28.17 0.36
CA LEU A 77 8.21 -27.47 -0.20
C LEU A 77 9.02 -26.73 0.88
N PHE A 78 8.36 -26.00 1.77
CA PHE A 78 9.06 -25.31 2.86
C PHE A 78 9.64 -26.28 3.90
N ALA A 79 8.99 -27.41 4.19
CA ALA A 79 9.54 -28.47 5.04
C ALA A 79 10.82 -29.08 4.45
N ASP A 80 10.80 -29.40 3.16
CA ASP A 80 11.95 -29.96 2.46
C ASP A 80 13.12 -28.98 2.40
N LEU A 81 12.83 -27.69 2.24
CA LEU A 81 13.84 -26.63 2.28
C LEU A 81 14.41 -26.41 3.69
N GLU A 82 13.59 -26.53 4.73
CA GLU A 82 14.05 -26.52 6.13
C GLU A 82 14.98 -27.70 6.40
N ASN A 83 14.60 -28.91 5.98
CA ASN A 83 15.40 -30.13 6.16
C ASN A 83 16.74 -30.07 5.41
N LYS A 84 16.78 -29.40 4.26
CA LYS A 84 18.02 -29.20 3.47
C LYS A 84 18.91 -28.06 4.01
N ASN A 85 18.61 -27.49 5.19
CA ASN A 85 19.38 -26.41 5.84
C ASN A 85 19.58 -25.14 4.99
N PHE A 86 18.75 -24.90 3.97
CA PHE A 86 18.87 -23.72 3.10
C PHE A 86 18.67 -22.40 3.86
N PHE A 87 18.04 -22.43 5.03
CA PHE A 87 17.76 -21.26 5.85
C PHE A 87 18.76 -21.01 6.99
N VAL A 88 19.82 -21.81 7.08
CA VAL A 88 20.90 -21.58 8.05
C VAL A 88 21.84 -20.54 7.48
N ALA A 89 21.91 -19.39 8.15
CA ALA A 89 22.87 -18.33 7.82
C ALA A 89 24.28 -18.93 7.83
N LYS A 90 24.97 -18.84 6.70
CA LYS A 90 26.37 -19.25 6.54
C LYS A 90 27.21 -18.47 7.55
N ALA A 91 27.67 -19.13 8.61
CA ALA A 91 28.58 -18.55 9.59
C ALA A 91 29.93 -18.23 8.93
N SER A 92 30.45 -17.03 9.17
CA SER A 92 31.87 -16.70 8.96
C SER A 92 32.28 -15.52 9.87
N PRO A 93 33.56 -15.44 10.26
CA PRO A 93 33.96 -15.37 11.66
C PRO A 93 34.30 -13.97 12.19
N THR A 94 34.35 -13.93 13.52
CA THR A 94 34.84 -12.92 14.46
C THR A 94 35.91 -11.96 13.92
N LYS A 95 35.63 -10.65 13.99
CA LYS A 95 36.63 -9.62 14.31
C LYS A 95 36.08 -8.58 15.27
N THR A 96 36.69 -8.58 16.45
CA THR A 96 36.73 -7.52 17.46
C THR A 96 37.20 -6.20 16.84
N ALA A 97 36.34 -5.19 16.80
CA ALA A 97 36.65 -3.76 16.96
C ALA A 97 35.37 -2.93 16.70
N PHE A 98 35.26 -1.78 17.37
CA PHE A 98 34.23 -0.73 17.18
C PHE A 98 32.87 -0.85 17.89
N ILE A 99 32.91 -0.80 19.24
CA ILE A 99 31.76 -0.36 20.06
C ILE A 99 31.41 1.14 19.83
N LYS A 100 32.17 1.90 19.04
CA LYS A 100 31.94 3.34 18.81
C LYS A 100 30.92 3.67 17.70
N ASN A 101 30.37 2.68 16.98
CA ASN A 101 29.41 2.90 15.88
C ASN A 101 27.98 2.36 16.14
N ILE A 102 27.70 1.83 17.33
CA ILE A 102 26.39 1.21 17.62
C ILE A 102 25.24 2.24 17.68
N PHE A 103 25.53 3.53 17.91
CA PHE A 103 24.51 4.59 17.86
C PHE A 103 24.34 5.26 16.49
N SER A 104 25.21 5.00 15.51
CA SER A 104 25.12 5.60 14.17
C SER A 104 24.55 4.66 13.10
N ASP A 105 24.49 3.35 13.39
CA ASP A 105 24.12 2.31 12.41
C ASP A 105 22.73 1.71 12.60
N TRP A 106 21.92 2.25 13.52
CA TRP A 106 20.51 1.88 13.65
C TRP A 106 19.75 2.33 12.40
N GLN A 107 19.13 1.39 11.69
CA GLN A 107 18.36 1.62 10.44
C GLN A 107 17.32 2.76 10.51
N GLY A 108 16.88 3.15 11.72
CA GLY A 108 16.06 4.36 11.92
C GLY A 108 16.77 5.66 11.57
N ALA A 109 18.08 5.79 11.86
CA ALA A 109 18.88 6.97 11.54
C ALA A 109 19.22 7.07 10.05
N ARG A 110 19.34 5.94 9.33
CA ARG A 110 19.50 5.91 7.87
C ARG A 110 18.20 6.15 7.12
N TRP A 111 17.06 5.66 7.61
CA TRP A 111 15.74 6.05 7.09
C TRP A 111 15.45 7.54 7.32
N ALA A 112 15.83 8.06 8.48
CA ALA A 112 15.77 9.49 8.75
C ALA A 112 16.71 10.26 7.81
N LYS A 113 18.01 9.90 7.70
CA LYS A 113 18.95 10.57 6.78
C LYS A 113 18.51 10.52 5.32
N GLY A 114 17.98 9.39 4.84
CA GLY A 114 17.45 9.23 3.47
C GLY A 114 16.22 10.11 3.22
N LYS A 115 15.27 10.15 4.17
CA LYS A 115 14.17 11.11 4.13
C LYS A 115 14.63 12.57 4.26
N TYR A 116 15.71 12.84 5.00
CA TYR A 116 16.31 14.18 5.10
C TYR A 116 17.04 14.60 3.84
N THR A 117 17.66 13.68 3.10
CA THR A 117 18.27 13.98 1.79
C THR A 117 17.23 14.19 0.71
N GLU A 118 16.15 13.38 0.70
CA GLU A 118 15.02 13.60 -0.20
C GLU A 118 14.22 14.87 0.15
N THR A 119 14.05 15.20 1.43
CA THR A 119 13.48 16.51 1.83
C THR A 119 14.44 17.66 1.60
N LYS A 120 15.76 17.46 1.58
CA LYS A 120 16.71 18.51 1.15
C LYS A 120 16.59 18.77 -0.34
N GLU A 121 16.48 17.74 -1.17
CA GLU A 121 16.26 17.88 -2.62
C GLU A 121 14.87 18.44 -2.93
N THR A 122 13.85 18.02 -2.18
CA THR A 122 12.49 18.59 -2.27
C THR A 122 12.46 20.02 -1.74
N ALA A 123 13.22 20.35 -0.69
CA ALA A 123 13.35 21.72 -0.18
C ALA A 123 14.21 22.59 -1.10
N GLN A 124 15.17 22.02 -1.82
CA GLN A 124 15.93 22.71 -2.87
C GLN A 124 15.02 22.96 -4.08
N ALA A 125 14.19 21.99 -4.47
CA ALA A 125 13.19 22.16 -5.52
C ALA A 125 12.10 23.17 -5.11
N ILE A 126 11.64 23.15 -3.86
CA ILE A 126 10.74 24.16 -3.28
C ILE A 126 11.45 25.52 -3.21
N GLY A 127 12.74 25.56 -2.88
CA GLY A 127 13.56 26.77 -2.84
C GLY A 127 13.83 27.35 -4.23
N ILE A 128 13.97 26.50 -5.24
CA ILE A 128 14.09 26.87 -6.65
C ILE A 128 12.72 27.37 -7.15
N LEU A 129 11.61 26.72 -6.80
CA LEU A 129 10.24 27.17 -7.08
C LEU A 129 9.88 28.48 -6.37
N ALA A 130 10.39 28.69 -5.14
CA ALA A 130 10.24 29.93 -4.39
C ALA A 130 11.08 31.08 -4.99
N LYS A 131 12.30 30.79 -5.47
CA LYS A 131 13.13 31.74 -6.23
C LYS A 131 12.54 32.07 -7.60
N LEU A 132 11.72 31.17 -8.17
CA LEU A 132 10.98 31.38 -9.43
C LEU A 132 9.68 32.18 -9.27
N GLY A 133 9.39 32.74 -8.08
CA GLY A 133 8.31 33.72 -7.90
C GLY A 133 6.90 33.16 -7.68
N LEU A 134 6.72 31.83 -7.64
CA LEU A 134 5.43 31.22 -7.30
C LEU A 134 5.26 31.13 -5.78
N LYS A 135 4.95 32.28 -5.16
CA LYS A 135 4.66 32.43 -3.72
C LYS A 135 3.33 31.80 -3.28
N LYS A 136 3.09 30.52 -3.57
CA LYS A 136 2.03 29.76 -2.91
C LYS A 136 2.62 28.49 -2.30
N LYS A 137 2.98 28.59 -1.02
CA LYS A 137 3.17 27.42 -0.16
C LYS A 137 1.91 26.54 -0.32
N PRO A 138 2.02 25.21 -0.54
CA PRO A 138 0.84 24.38 -0.67
C PRO A 138 0.04 24.48 0.62
N GLU A 139 -1.22 24.93 0.53
CA GLU A 139 -2.13 25.18 1.67
C GLU A 139 -2.26 23.95 2.60
N ILE A 140 -1.95 22.77 2.05
CA ILE A 140 -1.82 21.47 2.71
C ILE A 140 -0.89 21.52 3.94
N LEU A 141 0.20 22.28 3.88
CA LEU A 141 1.19 22.39 4.97
C LEU A 141 0.80 23.42 6.04
N ILE A 142 -0.07 24.37 5.70
CA ILE A 142 -0.44 25.48 6.59
C ILE A 142 -1.69 25.12 7.39
N ASN A 143 -2.65 24.44 6.78
CA ASN A 143 -3.89 24.00 7.43
C ASN A 143 -4.30 22.60 6.94
N PRO A 144 -3.68 21.52 7.47
CA PRO A 144 -3.96 20.15 7.02
C PRO A 144 -5.43 19.76 7.27
N GLU A 145 -6.00 20.20 8.40
CA GLU A 145 -7.42 19.93 8.74
C GLU A 145 -8.39 20.57 7.74
N LYS A 146 -8.19 21.85 7.39
CA LYS A 146 -9.03 22.55 6.41
C LYS A 146 -8.90 21.92 5.02
N THR A 147 -7.70 21.48 4.67
CA THR A 147 -7.43 20.79 3.39
C THR A 147 -8.14 19.44 3.33
N LEU A 148 -8.08 18.65 4.40
CA LEU A 148 -8.78 17.37 4.51
C LEU A 148 -10.29 17.55 4.43
N ILE A 149 -10.85 18.53 5.16
CA ILE A 149 -12.29 18.83 5.11
C ILE A 149 -12.70 19.20 3.68
N ASN A 150 -11.98 20.11 3.02
CA ASN A 150 -12.27 20.48 1.63
C ASN A 150 -12.17 19.28 0.68
N PHE A 151 -11.16 18.42 0.83
CA PHE A 151 -10.99 17.22 0.03
C PHE A 151 -12.15 16.23 0.21
N PHE A 152 -12.53 15.90 1.45
CA PHE A 152 -13.67 15.03 1.71
C PHE A 152 -14.98 15.62 1.19
N ASN A 153 -15.13 16.94 1.25
CA ASN A 153 -16.32 17.63 0.77
C ASN A 153 -16.43 17.56 -0.76
N ASP A 154 -15.32 17.75 -1.48
CA ASP A 154 -15.28 17.60 -2.94
C ASP A 154 -15.55 16.14 -3.37
N VAL A 155 -14.98 15.17 -2.64
CA VAL A 155 -15.28 13.73 -2.85
C VAL A 155 -16.75 13.42 -2.61
N LEU A 156 -17.35 14.00 -1.56
CA LEU A 156 -18.75 13.81 -1.21
C LEU A 156 -19.69 14.38 -2.28
N ILE A 157 -19.37 15.56 -2.84
CA ILE A 157 -20.11 16.13 -3.99
C ILE A 157 -20.01 15.22 -5.21
N LEU A 158 -18.81 14.77 -5.57
CA LEU A 158 -18.61 13.85 -6.71
C LEU A 158 -19.39 12.54 -6.50
N PHE A 159 -19.40 12.04 -5.28
CA PHE A 159 -20.15 10.84 -4.91
C PHE A 159 -21.66 11.03 -5.01
N LEU A 160 -22.20 12.15 -4.52
CA LEU A 160 -23.61 12.50 -4.62
C LEU A 160 -24.07 12.62 -6.07
N ILE A 161 -23.29 13.32 -6.90
CA ILE A 161 -23.55 13.47 -8.33
C ILE A 161 -23.53 12.10 -9.00
N LYS A 162 -22.46 11.31 -8.80
CA LYS A 162 -22.32 9.97 -9.40
C LYS A 162 -23.47 9.05 -9.01
N THR A 163 -23.84 9.02 -7.73
CA THR A 163 -24.89 8.13 -7.20
C THR A 163 -26.26 8.52 -7.74
N HIS A 164 -26.57 9.81 -7.79
CA HIS A 164 -27.90 10.30 -8.19
C HIS A 164 -27.99 10.69 -9.66
N TRP A 165 -26.91 10.55 -10.45
CA TRP A 165 -26.84 11.01 -11.85
C TRP A 165 -28.01 10.53 -12.70
N LYS A 166 -28.37 9.24 -12.58
CA LYS A 166 -29.50 8.66 -13.32
C LYS A 166 -30.86 9.25 -12.90
N LEU A 167 -31.02 9.59 -11.62
CA LEU A 167 -32.26 10.18 -11.10
C LEU A 167 -32.33 11.68 -11.44
N ILE A 168 -31.20 12.39 -11.35
CA ILE A 168 -31.10 13.80 -11.69
C ILE A 168 -31.48 13.99 -13.16
N THR A 169 -30.81 13.27 -14.06
CA THR A 169 -31.01 13.43 -15.51
C THR A 169 -32.38 12.96 -16.00
N LYS A 170 -32.91 11.86 -15.47
CA LYS A 170 -34.16 11.25 -15.98
C LYS A 170 -35.42 11.68 -15.23
N LYS A 171 -35.31 12.27 -14.04
CA LYS A 171 -36.48 12.60 -13.21
C LYS A 171 -36.43 14.02 -12.69
N TRP A 172 -35.39 14.39 -11.94
CA TRP A 172 -35.38 15.67 -11.22
C TRP A 172 -35.22 16.88 -12.16
N LEU A 173 -34.53 16.71 -13.29
CA LEU A 173 -34.37 17.75 -14.29
C LEU A 173 -35.62 17.94 -15.16
N LEU A 174 -36.37 16.87 -15.42
CA LEU A 174 -37.60 16.91 -16.22
C LEU A 174 -38.79 17.43 -15.42
N GLU A 175 -38.92 17.06 -14.14
CA GLU A 175 -40.02 17.47 -13.26
C GLU A 175 -39.50 18.15 -11.97
N PRO A 176 -38.88 19.34 -12.05
CA PRO A 176 -38.18 19.94 -10.90
C PRO A 176 -39.09 20.27 -9.72
N LEU A 177 -40.32 20.71 -9.96
CA LEU A 177 -41.29 21.06 -8.91
C LEU A 177 -41.77 19.84 -8.13
N LYS A 178 -41.89 18.68 -8.78
CA LYS A 178 -42.28 17.42 -8.14
C LYS A 178 -41.19 16.90 -7.22
N TYR A 179 -39.93 17.09 -7.59
CA TYR A 179 -38.75 16.72 -6.81
C TYR A 179 -38.18 17.88 -5.98
N ARG A 180 -39.05 18.83 -5.57
CA ARG A 180 -38.67 20.03 -4.80
C ARG A 180 -37.87 19.73 -3.52
N TYR A 181 -38.20 18.64 -2.82
CA TYR A 181 -37.52 18.29 -1.57
C TYR A 181 -36.10 17.80 -1.82
N GLN A 182 -35.90 17.02 -2.89
CA GLN A 182 -34.59 16.55 -3.30
C GLN A 182 -33.70 17.71 -3.75
N TRP A 183 -34.27 18.65 -4.52
CA TRP A 183 -33.60 19.90 -4.85
C TRP A 183 -33.25 20.73 -3.61
N LEU A 184 -34.18 20.87 -2.65
CA LEU A 184 -33.93 21.56 -1.39
C LEU A 184 -32.79 20.90 -0.61
N THR A 185 -32.72 19.56 -0.55
CA THR A 185 -31.59 18.85 0.08
C THR A 185 -30.27 19.16 -0.62
N VAL A 186 -30.22 19.15 -1.96
CA VAL A 186 -29.01 19.49 -2.72
C VAL A 186 -28.58 20.94 -2.44
N PHE A 187 -29.52 21.88 -2.49
CA PHE A 187 -29.24 23.29 -2.17
C PHE A 187 -28.82 23.48 -0.72
N TYR A 188 -29.42 22.76 0.22
CA TYR A 188 -29.08 22.81 1.64
C TYR A 188 -27.66 22.27 1.90
N LEU A 189 -27.29 21.14 1.28
CA LEU A 189 -25.94 20.59 1.37
C LEU A 189 -24.91 21.55 0.75
N MET A 190 -25.22 22.14 -0.40
CA MET A 190 -24.38 23.17 -1.03
C MET A 190 -24.27 24.44 -0.16
N TYR A 191 -25.35 24.85 0.50
CA TYR A 191 -25.33 25.96 1.45
C TYR A 191 -24.47 25.64 2.67
N LEU A 192 -24.59 24.45 3.27
CA LEU A 192 -23.73 24.01 4.36
C LEU A 192 -22.27 23.95 3.95
N PHE A 193 -21.98 23.51 2.72
CA PHE A 193 -20.65 23.54 2.11
C PHE A 193 -20.08 24.96 2.06
N ILE A 194 -20.82 25.90 1.47
CA ILE A 194 -20.39 27.31 1.33
C ILE A 194 -20.22 27.94 2.71
N ARG A 195 -21.15 27.69 3.64
CA ARG A 195 -21.07 28.19 5.01
C ARG A 195 -19.86 27.65 5.77
N SER A 196 -19.52 26.37 5.57
CA SER A 196 -18.31 25.76 6.13
C SER A 196 -17.04 26.45 5.61
N LYS A 197 -17.01 26.81 4.32
CA LYS A 197 -15.89 27.56 3.73
C LYS A 197 -15.81 29.01 4.25
N ASN A 198 -16.95 29.68 4.43
CA ASN A 198 -17.01 31.08 4.85
C ASN A 198 -16.77 31.30 6.35
N LYS A 199 -17.13 30.35 7.22
CA LYS A 199 -16.83 30.44 8.67
C LYS A 199 -15.33 30.37 9.00
N ASN A 200 -14.51 29.96 8.04
CA ASN A 200 -13.09 29.69 8.20
C ASN A 200 -12.17 30.78 7.60
N LYS A 201 -12.76 31.89 7.13
CA LYS A 201 -12.11 33.16 6.75
C LYS A 201 -12.19 34.13 7.92
#